data_AF-A0A8S3XGC0-F1
#
_entry.id   AF-A0A8S3XGC0-F1
#
_cell.length_a   1.000
_cell.length_b   1.000
_cell.length_c   1.000
_cell.angle_alpha   90.00
_cell.angle_beta   90.00
_cell.angle_gamma   90.00
#
_symmetry.space_group_name_H-M   'P 1'
#
loop_
_entity.id
_entity.type
_entity.pdbx_description
1 polymer ?
#
loop_
_entity_poly.entity_id
_entity_poly.type
_entity_poly.pdbx_seq_one_letter_code
_entity_poly.pdbx_strand_id
1 'polypeptide(L)'
;MIIKYESAKIFFLKTLSISNGPVNEALKYRDELGNYTGKDGRGSRVPVNKTNLESKQKIIDHINSFPRLESHYCRKKSKRQYLESKLTIAKMYELYKEQLTTLNEEPCSFYVYKTIFGSKFNLSFFTPKKDLCITCTRYDSAGRPEHLKEEYDSHIARKNEAQQAKESDKQRSIIDDNYLVVTADMQSTLHIPVSGVGILYYTRKLNVQNYTIHTYKPPHEAFCITWNEINECPTKSTFITRKRRKLEEQKDGQGTEELMQVLKNYKMPPAYSSPLPISEGKKKDVNNLCAKGIIPQELHLWYQSLPTSKDVVDRILEPDVTEEGEEEVVD
;
A
#
# COMPACT_ATOMS: atom_id res chain seq x y z
N MET A 1 -12.34 39.70 -59.80
CA MET A 1 -11.35 38.95 -58.99
C MET A 1 -11.78 38.70 -57.54
N ILE A 2 -12.69 39.51 -56.97
CA ILE A 2 -13.12 39.44 -55.55
C ILE A 2 -13.91 38.16 -55.20
N ILE A 3 -14.72 37.63 -56.13
CA ILE A 3 -15.59 36.46 -55.90
C ILE A 3 -14.82 35.14 -55.64
N LYS A 4 -13.59 35.01 -56.17
CA LYS A 4 -12.77 33.79 -55.99
C LYS A 4 -12.18 33.64 -54.59
N TYR A 5 -12.01 34.74 -53.86
CA TYR A 5 -11.37 34.71 -52.53
C TYR A 5 -12.37 34.27 -51.43
N GLU A 6 -13.63 34.66 -51.54
CA GLU A 6 -14.67 34.35 -50.55
C GLU A 6 -14.98 32.84 -50.50
N SER A 7 -15.02 32.21 -51.68
CA SER A 7 -15.34 30.78 -51.83
C SER A 7 -14.23 29.87 -51.30
N ALA A 8 -12.95 30.22 -51.55
CA ALA A 8 -11.80 29.49 -51.00
C ALA A 8 -11.69 29.62 -49.46
N LYS A 9 -12.05 30.79 -48.91
CA LYS A 9 -12.07 31.03 -47.47
C LYS A 9 -13.12 30.17 -46.76
N ILE A 10 -14.34 30.11 -47.30
CA ILE A 10 -15.43 29.29 -46.73
C ILE A 10 -15.05 27.80 -46.73
N PHE A 11 -14.45 27.32 -47.81
CA PHE A 11 -13.97 25.94 -47.90
C PHE A 11 -12.90 25.65 -46.84
N PHE A 12 -11.87 26.48 -46.73
CA PHE A 12 -10.78 26.33 -45.77
C PHE A 12 -11.26 26.26 -44.31
N LEU A 13 -12.17 27.17 -43.92
CA LEU A 13 -12.72 27.22 -42.55
C LEU A 13 -13.54 25.96 -42.21
N LYS A 14 -14.35 25.49 -43.16
CA LYS A 14 -15.18 24.29 -42.99
C LYS A 14 -14.33 23.02 -42.94
N THR A 15 -13.34 22.89 -43.82
CA THR A 15 -12.47 21.70 -43.87
C THR A 15 -11.64 21.53 -42.60
N LEU A 16 -11.14 22.63 -42.03
CA LEU A 16 -10.28 22.58 -40.84
C LEU A 16 -11.05 22.78 -39.52
N SER A 17 -12.36 23.04 -39.57
CA SER A 17 -13.19 23.35 -38.39
C SER A 17 -12.64 24.52 -37.55
N ILE A 18 -12.08 25.54 -38.22
CA ILE A 18 -11.50 26.73 -37.57
C ILE A 18 -12.44 27.90 -37.76
N SER A 19 -12.62 28.72 -36.72
CA SER A 19 -13.41 29.95 -36.80
C SER A 19 -12.68 31.05 -37.59
N ASN A 20 -13.42 32.06 -38.07
CA ASN A 20 -12.84 33.19 -38.81
C ASN A 20 -11.74 33.95 -38.03
N GLY A 21 -11.83 33.98 -36.70
CA GLY A 21 -10.95 34.77 -35.83
C GLY A 21 -9.47 34.43 -36.01
N PRO A 22 -9.04 33.19 -35.71
CA PRO A 22 -7.65 32.76 -35.86
C PRO A 22 -7.07 32.98 -37.26
N VAL A 23 -7.88 32.75 -38.32
CA VAL A 23 -7.43 32.92 -39.71
C VAL A 23 -7.23 34.39 -40.06
N ASN A 24 -8.18 35.26 -39.67
CA ASN A 24 -8.05 36.70 -39.91
C ASN A 24 -6.89 37.31 -39.11
N GLU A 25 -6.67 36.84 -37.88
CA GLU A 25 -5.56 37.28 -37.03
C GLU A 25 -4.21 36.82 -37.58
N ALA A 26 -4.12 35.57 -38.04
CA ALA A 26 -2.93 35.04 -38.71
C ALA A 26 -2.58 35.82 -39.99
N LEU A 27 -3.59 36.17 -40.81
CA LEU A 27 -3.40 36.98 -42.01
C LEU A 27 -3.01 38.43 -41.68
N LYS A 28 -3.55 39.01 -40.60
CA LYS A 28 -3.28 40.38 -40.18
C LYS A 28 -1.85 40.59 -39.67
N TYR A 29 -1.28 39.59 -38.98
CA TYR A 29 0.06 39.68 -38.40
C TYR A 29 1.10 38.82 -39.14
N ARG A 30 0.89 38.59 -40.44
CA ARG A 30 1.82 37.85 -41.30
C ARG A 30 2.96 38.78 -41.76
N ASP A 31 4.21 38.31 -41.74
CA ASP A 31 5.34 38.99 -42.38
C ASP A 31 5.39 38.74 -43.92
N GLU A 32 6.32 39.41 -44.61
CA GLU A 32 6.52 39.22 -46.06
C GLU A 32 6.90 37.78 -46.44
N LEU A 33 7.47 37.02 -45.49
CA LEU A 33 7.91 35.63 -45.65
C LEU A 33 6.82 34.59 -45.30
N GLY A 34 5.68 35.00 -44.74
CA GLY A 34 4.60 34.09 -44.34
C GLY A 34 4.53 33.70 -42.86
N ASN A 35 5.40 34.23 -42.00
CA ASN A 35 5.42 33.90 -40.58
C ASN A 35 4.45 34.78 -39.78
N TYR A 36 3.85 34.19 -38.76
CA TYR A 36 3.03 34.92 -37.80
C TYR A 36 3.91 35.68 -36.80
N THR A 37 3.78 37.00 -36.78
CA THR A 37 4.54 37.91 -35.91
C THR A 37 3.70 38.49 -34.76
N GLY A 38 2.45 38.06 -34.64
CA GLY A 38 1.57 38.46 -33.55
C GLY A 38 2.03 37.89 -32.20
N LYS A 39 1.83 38.65 -31.12
CA LYS A 39 2.05 38.17 -29.75
C LYS A 39 0.77 37.51 -29.23
N ASP A 40 0.89 36.33 -28.60
CA ASP A 40 -0.25 35.68 -27.94
C ASP A 40 -0.68 36.50 -26.72
N GLY A 41 -1.86 37.13 -26.80
CA GLY A 41 -2.44 37.92 -25.72
C GLY A 41 -3.18 37.09 -24.66
N ARG A 42 -3.31 35.77 -24.84
CA ARG A 42 -3.98 34.89 -23.88
C ARG A 42 -3.14 34.74 -22.61
N GLY A 43 -3.80 34.67 -21.46
CA GLY A 43 -3.13 34.50 -20.16
C GLY A 43 -2.32 35.70 -19.64
N SER A 44 -2.24 36.80 -20.40
CA SER A 44 -1.49 38.00 -20.00
C SER A 44 -2.18 38.85 -18.93
N ARG A 45 -3.50 38.69 -18.75
CA ARG A 45 -4.24 39.34 -17.67
C ARG A 45 -4.29 38.44 -16.45
N VAL A 46 -3.94 39.00 -15.30
CA VAL A 46 -4.16 38.33 -14.02
C VAL A 46 -5.67 38.11 -13.85
N PRO A 47 -6.13 36.87 -13.62
CA PRO A 47 -7.54 36.59 -13.42
C PRO A 47 -8.08 37.41 -12.26
N VAL A 48 -9.26 38.01 -12.42
CA VAL A 48 -9.93 38.80 -11.36
C VAL A 48 -10.15 37.96 -10.10
N ASN A 49 -10.38 36.65 -10.27
CA ASN A 49 -10.59 35.70 -9.17
C ASN A 49 -9.28 35.13 -8.59
N LYS A 50 -8.12 35.71 -8.90
CA LYS A 50 -6.84 35.24 -8.35
C LYS A 50 -6.83 35.52 -6.85
N THR A 51 -6.74 34.46 -6.04
CA THR A 51 -6.64 34.59 -4.59
C THR A 51 -5.46 35.49 -4.21
N ASN A 52 -5.75 36.46 -3.34
CA ASN A 52 -4.77 37.39 -2.79
C ASN A 52 -3.57 36.63 -2.17
N LEU A 53 -2.37 37.18 -2.33
CA LEU A 53 -1.14 36.67 -1.74
C LEU A 53 -1.22 36.64 -0.21
N GLU A 54 -1.85 37.64 0.40
CA GLU A 54 -2.02 37.73 1.85
C GLU A 54 -2.85 36.56 2.40
N SER A 55 -3.98 36.26 1.76
CA SER A 55 -4.83 35.13 2.17
C SER A 55 -4.13 33.78 1.98
N LYS A 56 -3.24 33.66 0.98
CA LYS A 56 -2.39 32.47 0.84
C LYS A 56 -1.38 32.36 1.98
N GLN A 57 -0.82 33.47 2.43
CA GLN A 57 0.11 33.49 3.55
C GLN A 57 -0.59 33.08 4.85
N LYS A 58 -1.79 33.58 5.12
CA LYS A 58 -2.62 33.16 6.27
C LYS A 58 -2.86 31.65 6.30
N ILE A 59 -3.11 31.03 5.15
CA ILE A 59 -3.23 29.57 5.04
C ILE A 59 -1.90 28.87 5.35
N ILE A 60 -0.78 29.37 4.84
CA ILE A 60 0.56 28.82 5.10
C ILE A 60 0.89 28.89 6.58
N ASP A 61 0.63 30.04 7.22
CA ASP A 61 0.89 30.27 8.63
C ASP A 61 0.02 29.37 9.51
N HIS A 62 -1.27 29.25 9.17
CA HIS A 62 -2.17 28.29 9.82
C HIS A 62 -1.70 26.84 9.67
N ILE A 63 -1.22 26.41 8.49
CA ILE A 63 -0.70 25.04 8.32
C ILE A 63 0.58 24.84 9.15
N ASN A 64 1.42 25.87 9.28
CA ASN A 64 2.65 25.82 10.05
C ASN A 64 2.43 25.85 11.57
N SER A 65 1.28 26.29 12.06
CA SER A 65 0.98 26.29 13.50
C SER A 65 0.79 24.89 14.07
N PHE A 66 0.49 23.88 13.22
CA PHE A 66 0.35 22.50 13.68
C PHE A 66 1.72 21.87 14.00
N PRO A 67 1.85 21.20 15.15
CA PRO A 67 3.06 20.48 15.49
C PRO A 67 3.30 19.34 14.47
N ARG A 68 4.55 19.15 14.08
CA ARG A 68 4.97 18.09 13.16
C ARG A 68 5.50 16.91 13.97
N LEU A 69 5.05 15.71 13.64
CA LEU A 69 5.56 14.47 14.23
C LEU A 69 6.97 14.16 13.69
N GLU A 70 7.83 13.66 14.58
CA GLU A 70 9.24 13.41 14.29
C GLU A 70 9.45 12.28 13.27
N SER A 71 10.59 12.37 12.57
CA SER A 71 11.06 11.36 11.62
C SER A 71 11.40 10.02 12.25
N HIS A 72 11.47 9.90 13.59
CA HIS A 72 11.71 8.62 14.28
C HIS A 72 10.66 7.56 13.93
N TYR A 73 9.42 7.96 13.66
CA TYR A 73 8.37 7.07 13.15
C TYR A 73 8.51 6.77 11.64
N CYS A 74 9.32 7.57 10.92
CA CYS A 74 9.52 7.53 9.48
C CYS A 74 10.67 6.59 9.09
N ARG A 75 10.55 5.94 7.92
CA ARG A 75 11.65 5.13 7.34
C ARG A 75 12.84 6.05 7.02
N LYS A 76 14.08 5.56 7.21
CA LYS A 76 15.37 6.21 6.84
C LYS A 76 15.43 6.84 5.42
N LYS A 77 14.48 6.54 4.54
CA LYS A 77 14.47 6.94 3.11
C LYS A 77 13.57 8.14 2.76
N SER A 78 12.74 8.66 3.67
CA SER A 78 11.78 9.73 3.33
C SER A 78 12.05 11.04 4.08
N LYS A 79 12.07 12.17 3.36
CA LYS A 79 12.08 13.54 3.92
C LYS A 79 10.67 14.08 4.24
N ARG A 80 9.64 13.23 4.13
CA ARG A 80 8.24 13.62 4.35
C ARG A 80 7.99 13.83 5.84
N GLN A 81 7.27 14.91 6.17
CA GLN A 81 6.84 15.21 7.54
C GLN A 81 5.39 14.80 7.74
N TYR A 82 5.01 14.53 9.00
CA TYR A 82 3.69 14.01 9.32
C TYR A 82 2.97 14.88 10.35
N LEU A 83 1.66 15.05 10.15
CA LEU A 83 0.72 15.60 11.10
C LEU A 83 0.03 14.46 11.87
N GLU A 84 -0.63 14.78 12.98
CA GLU A 84 -1.35 13.79 13.79
C GLU A 84 -2.37 12.98 12.98
N SER A 85 -2.56 11.71 13.35
CA SER A 85 -3.47 10.78 12.68
C SER A 85 -4.94 11.18 12.74
N LYS A 86 -5.34 11.93 13.79
CA LYS A 86 -6.70 12.42 13.98
C LYS A 86 -7.00 13.68 13.15
N LEU A 87 -5.97 14.36 12.67
CA LEU A 87 -6.13 15.53 11.81
C LEU A 87 -6.45 15.08 10.38
N THR A 88 -7.27 15.88 9.69
CA THR A 88 -7.55 15.74 8.26
C THR A 88 -7.52 17.12 7.63
N ILE A 89 -7.35 17.20 6.30
CA ILE A 89 -7.39 18.50 5.59
C ILE A 89 -8.72 19.22 5.84
N ALA A 90 -9.82 18.46 5.89
CA ALA A 90 -11.14 19.00 6.21
C ALA A 90 -11.17 19.59 7.62
N LYS A 91 -10.66 18.85 8.63
CA LYS A 91 -10.64 19.34 10.01
C LYS A 91 -9.72 20.55 10.19
N MET A 92 -8.56 20.54 9.55
CA MET A 92 -7.66 21.70 9.56
C MET A 92 -8.32 22.92 8.92
N TYR A 93 -9.13 22.75 7.88
CA TYR A 93 -9.87 23.85 7.27
C TYR A 93 -11.01 24.36 8.15
N GLU A 94 -11.66 23.51 8.95
CA GLU A 94 -12.61 23.95 9.97
C GLU A 94 -11.93 24.84 11.02
N LEU A 95 -10.80 24.39 11.56
CA LEU A 95 -10.00 25.17 12.52
C LEU A 95 -9.53 26.51 11.93
N TYR A 96 -9.18 26.52 10.65
CA TYR A 96 -8.82 27.76 9.94
C TYR A 96 -9.99 28.74 9.88
N LYS A 97 -11.20 28.25 9.58
CA LYS A 97 -12.41 29.08 9.57
C LYS A 97 -12.73 29.62 10.95
N GLU A 98 -12.62 28.80 11.98
CA GLU A 98 -12.83 29.22 13.38
C GLU A 98 -11.83 30.33 13.76
N GLN A 99 -10.54 30.15 13.46
CA GLN A 99 -9.52 31.15 13.75
C GLN A 99 -9.76 32.49 13.05
N LEU A 100 -10.16 32.47 11.77
CA LEU A 100 -10.48 33.70 11.04
C LEU A 100 -11.79 34.35 11.49
N THR A 101 -12.76 33.56 11.95
CA THR A 101 -14.01 34.09 12.52
C THR A 101 -13.72 34.89 13.80
N THR A 102 -12.80 34.43 14.65
CA THR A 102 -12.33 35.19 15.82
C THR A 102 -11.65 36.50 15.44
N LEU A 103 -11.02 36.56 14.27
CA LEU A 103 -10.32 37.74 13.74
C LEU A 103 -11.23 38.64 12.87
N ASN A 104 -12.52 38.32 12.74
CA ASN A 104 -13.48 39.00 11.86
C ASN A 104 -13.02 39.08 10.39
N GLU A 105 -12.39 38.01 9.89
CA GLU A 105 -11.95 37.90 8.49
C GLU A 105 -12.69 36.80 7.72
N GLU A 106 -12.82 36.97 6.41
CA GLU A 106 -13.43 35.95 5.55
C GLU A 106 -12.43 34.85 5.12
N PRO A 107 -12.80 33.56 5.28
CA PRO A 107 -11.95 32.46 4.87
C PRO A 107 -11.96 32.25 3.35
N CYS A 108 -10.78 31.91 2.81
CA CYS A 108 -10.66 31.39 1.44
C CYS A 108 -11.37 30.04 1.29
N SER A 109 -11.70 29.65 0.05
CA SER A 109 -12.35 28.38 -0.23
C SER A 109 -11.50 27.16 0.14
N PHE A 110 -12.18 26.05 0.50
CA PHE A 110 -11.54 24.77 0.81
C PHE A 110 -10.63 24.27 -0.32
N TYR A 111 -11.01 24.53 -1.58
CA TYR A 111 -10.20 24.15 -2.74
C TYR A 111 -8.83 24.83 -2.72
N VAL A 112 -8.78 26.13 -2.43
CA VAL A 112 -7.52 26.88 -2.34
C VAL A 112 -6.68 26.35 -1.18
N TYR A 113 -7.30 26.12 -0.02
CA TYR A 113 -6.63 25.55 1.15
C TYR A 113 -5.99 24.19 0.84
N LYS A 114 -6.76 23.26 0.27
CA LYS A 114 -6.30 21.92 -0.11
C LYS A 114 -5.19 21.97 -1.17
N THR A 115 -5.29 22.90 -2.13
CA THR A 115 -4.28 23.09 -3.16
C THR A 115 -2.96 23.58 -2.56
N ILE A 116 -3.01 24.55 -1.64
CA ILE A 116 -1.81 25.04 -0.94
C ILE A 116 -1.18 23.94 -0.10
N PHE A 117 -1.99 23.17 0.64
CA PHE A 117 -1.52 22.02 1.40
C PHE A 117 -0.79 21.01 0.51
N GLY A 118 -1.36 20.62 -0.63
CA GLY A 118 -0.78 19.61 -1.52
C GLY A 118 0.40 20.08 -2.37
N SER A 119 0.49 21.37 -2.68
CA SER A 119 1.54 21.92 -3.57
C SER A 119 2.74 22.49 -2.83
N LYS A 120 2.53 23.14 -1.68
CA LYS A 120 3.61 23.81 -0.93
C LYS A 120 4.22 22.95 0.17
N PHE A 121 3.50 21.95 0.66
CA PHE A 121 3.94 21.16 1.81
C PHE A 121 4.14 19.70 1.44
N ASN A 122 5.28 19.14 1.84
CA ASN A 122 5.50 17.69 1.82
C ASN A 122 5.00 17.08 3.15
N LEU A 123 3.72 17.28 3.45
CA LEU A 123 3.06 16.79 4.67
C LEU A 123 2.12 15.62 4.37
N SER A 124 2.03 14.67 5.29
CA SER A 124 0.98 13.64 5.31
C SER A 124 0.35 13.52 6.69
N PHE A 125 -0.77 12.83 6.79
CA PHE A 125 -1.31 12.43 8.08
C PHE A 125 -0.63 11.14 8.52
N PHE A 126 -0.18 11.09 9.77
CA PHE A 126 0.43 9.91 10.34
C PHE A 126 -0.61 8.79 10.37
N THR A 127 -0.27 7.65 9.78
CA THR A 127 -1.08 6.43 9.96
C THR A 127 -0.28 5.54 10.90
N PRO A 128 -0.80 5.26 12.11
CA PRO A 128 -0.15 4.32 13.03
C PRO A 128 0.18 3.03 12.30
N LYS A 129 1.37 2.48 12.54
CA LYS A 129 1.73 1.19 11.97
C LYS A 129 0.79 0.14 12.55
N LYS A 130 0.26 -0.71 11.68
CA LYS A 130 -0.18 -2.04 12.07
C LYS A 130 1.09 -2.74 12.55
N ASP A 131 1.06 -3.37 13.72
CA ASP A 131 2.20 -4.09 14.34
C ASP A 131 3.20 -3.18 15.09
N LEU A 132 2.71 -2.54 16.16
CA LEU A 132 3.59 -1.90 17.15
C LEU A 132 4.12 -2.97 18.11
N CYS A 133 5.39 -2.83 18.52
CA CYS A 133 5.94 -3.68 19.57
C CYS A 133 5.23 -3.38 20.89
N ILE A 134 4.72 -4.43 21.55
CA ILE A 134 4.00 -4.34 22.82
C ILE A 134 4.88 -3.71 23.89
N THR A 135 6.12 -4.17 24.07
CA THR A 135 7.08 -3.64 25.06
C THR A 135 7.36 -2.14 24.84
N CYS A 136 7.63 -1.74 23.59
CA CYS A 136 7.86 -0.33 23.27
C CYS A 136 6.61 0.53 23.52
N THR A 137 5.43 0.01 23.15
CA THR A 137 4.16 0.73 23.29
C THR A 137 3.78 0.86 24.76
N ARG A 138 3.96 -0.20 25.56
CA ARG A 138 3.76 -0.21 27.00
C ARG A 138 4.63 0.85 27.67
N TYR A 139 5.91 0.94 27.31
CA TYR A 139 6.82 1.95 27.86
C TYR A 139 6.42 3.38 27.50
N ASP A 140 6.12 3.65 26.23
CA ASP A 140 5.73 4.99 25.77
C ASP A 140 4.34 5.40 26.33
N SER A 141 3.36 4.50 26.34
CA SER A 141 2.01 4.78 26.88
C SER A 141 2.01 4.99 28.39
N ALA A 142 2.94 4.37 29.13
CA ALA A 142 3.10 4.60 30.57
C ALA A 142 3.82 5.92 30.91
N GLY A 143 4.19 6.72 29.92
CA GLY A 143 4.89 7.99 30.14
C GLY A 143 6.38 7.82 30.47
N ARG A 144 7.00 6.71 30.02
CA ARG A 144 8.43 6.41 30.20
C ARG A 144 8.88 6.38 31.66
N PRO A 145 8.28 5.53 32.49
CA PRO A 145 8.63 5.47 33.90
C PRO A 145 9.99 4.77 34.10
N GLU A 146 10.76 5.19 35.10
CA GLU A 146 12.13 4.70 35.31
C GLU A 146 12.16 3.18 35.58
N HIS A 147 11.14 2.62 36.23
CA HIS A 147 11.05 1.19 36.54
C HIS A 147 10.90 0.26 35.31
N LEU A 148 10.48 0.78 34.16
CA LEU A 148 10.38 0.01 32.90
C LEU A 148 11.53 0.30 31.93
N LYS A 149 12.43 1.24 32.29
CA LYS A 149 13.48 1.71 31.40
C LYS A 149 14.54 0.65 31.15
N GLU A 150 14.91 -0.12 32.17
CA GLU A 150 15.89 -1.20 32.03
C GLU A 150 15.38 -2.32 31.10
N GLU A 151 14.11 -2.72 31.23
CA GLU A 151 13.46 -3.68 30.34
C GLU A 151 13.40 -3.15 28.90
N TYR A 152 13.04 -1.88 28.74
CA TYR A 152 13.02 -1.19 27.44
C TYR A 152 14.41 -1.14 26.80
N ASP A 153 15.43 -0.72 27.54
CA ASP A 153 16.81 -0.59 27.04
C ASP A 153 17.36 -1.95 26.63
N SER A 154 17.11 -3.00 27.42
CA SER A 154 17.46 -4.39 27.06
C SER A 154 16.73 -4.86 25.80
N HIS A 155 15.44 -4.56 25.66
CA HIS A 155 14.68 -4.85 24.44
C HIS A 155 15.26 -4.14 23.21
N ILE A 156 15.61 -2.86 23.33
CA ILE A 156 16.20 -2.06 22.25
C ILE A 156 17.61 -2.55 21.90
N ALA A 157 18.42 -2.93 22.89
CA ALA A 157 19.75 -3.51 22.68
C ALA A 157 19.65 -4.81 21.86
N ARG A 158 18.83 -5.77 22.31
CA ARG A 158 18.61 -7.04 21.59
C ARG A 158 18.10 -6.83 20.17
N LYS A 159 17.17 -5.87 19.98
CA LYS A 159 16.67 -5.50 18.65
C LYS A 159 17.80 -4.97 17.75
N ASN A 160 18.67 -4.10 18.28
CA ASN A 160 19.77 -3.52 17.53
C ASN A 160 20.82 -4.59 17.17
N GLU A 161 21.15 -5.47 18.11
CA GLU A 161 22.06 -6.60 17.89
C GLU A 161 21.53 -7.53 16.79
N ALA A 162 20.25 -7.92 16.86
CA ALA A 162 19.63 -8.75 15.83
C ALA A 162 19.61 -8.07 14.45
N GLN A 163 19.42 -6.75 14.40
CA GLN A 163 19.48 -5.99 13.15
C GLN A 163 20.91 -5.91 12.58
N GLN A 164 21.92 -5.74 13.44
CA GLN A 164 23.32 -5.72 13.04
C GLN A 164 23.76 -7.09 12.52
N ALA A 165 23.43 -8.18 13.23
CA ALA A 165 23.71 -9.54 12.79
C ALA A 165 23.06 -9.84 11.43
N LYS A 166 21.78 -9.46 11.27
CA LYS A 166 21.08 -9.59 10.00
C LYS A 166 21.77 -8.81 8.88
N GLU A 167 22.28 -7.61 9.15
CA GLU A 167 22.97 -6.82 8.13
C GLU A 167 24.33 -7.42 7.76
N SER A 168 25.12 -7.90 8.74
CA SER A 168 26.36 -8.62 8.44
C SER A 168 26.12 -9.87 7.60
N ASP A 169 25.06 -10.63 7.90
CA ASP A 169 24.71 -11.84 7.15
C ASP A 169 24.35 -11.49 5.69
N LYS A 170 23.60 -10.41 5.46
CA LYS A 170 23.30 -9.94 4.09
C LYS A 170 24.58 -9.61 3.33
N GLN A 171 25.47 -8.83 3.92
CA GLN A 171 26.73 -8.46 3.27
C GLN A 171 27.57 -9.69 2.96
N ARG A 172 27.63 -10.66 3.89
CA ARG A 172 28.29 -11.95 3.66
C ARG A 172 27.68 -12.70 2.48
N SER A 173 26.35 -12.75 2.36
CA SER A 173 25.68 -13.47 1.26
C SER A 173 25.91 -12.90 -0.14
N ILE A 174 26.38 -11.65 -0.22
CA ILE A 174 26.75 -11.01 -1.49
C ILE A 174 28.17 -11.43 -1.90
N ILE A 175 29.05 -11.67 -0.92
CA ILE A 175 30.48 -11.95 -1.14
C ILE A 175 30.74 -13.46 -1.26
N ASP A 176 30.07 -14.27 -0.44
CA ASP A 176 30.31 -15.70 -0.31
C ASP A 176 29.29 -16.51 -1.13
N ASP A 177 29.78 -17.16 -2.19
CA ASP A 177 28.97 -17.98 -3.09
C ASP A 177 28.44 -19.26 -2.47
N ASN A 178 28.87 -19.62 -1.27
CA ASN A 178 28.35 -20.76 -0.51
C ASN A 178 27.45 -20.33 0.66
N TYR A 179 27.14 -19.04 0.78
CA TYR A 179 26.33 -18.51 1.88
C TYR A 179 25.05 -17.85 1.37
N LEU A 180 23.91 -18.47 1.65
CA LEU A 180 22.59 -17.93 1.31
C LEU A 180 21.89 -17.40 2.56
N VAL A 181 21.44 -16.14 2.49
CA VAL A 181 20.56 -15.56 3.50
C VAL A 181 19.16 -15.40 2.93
N VAL A 182 18.20 -15.98 3.65
CA VAL A 182 16.78 -15.84 3.36
C VAL A 182 16.08 -15.23 4.55
N THR A 183 15.10 -14.35 4.28
CA THR A 183 14.09 -14.00 5.26
C THR A 183 12.76 -14.49 4.78
N ALA A 184 12.02 -15.15 5.67
CA ALA A 184 10.71 -15.62 5.35
C ALA A 184 9.69 -15.01 6.30
N ASP A 185 8.51 -14.75 5.77
CA ASP A 185 7.40 -14.16 6.49
C ASP A 185 6.08 -14.73 5.98
N MET A 186 5.10 -14.86 6.87
CA MET A 186 3.78 -15.37 6.55
C MET A 186 2.81 -14.19 6.42
N GLN A 187 2.17 -14.07 5.26
CA GLN A 187 1.17 -13.02 5.07
C GLN A 187 -0.08 -13.31 5.89
N SER A 188 -0.83 -12.25 6.20
CA SER A 188 -2.18 -12.38 6.72
C SER A 188 -3.03 -13.28 5.81
N THR A 189 -3.89 -14.10 6.41
CA THR A 189 -4.80 -14.98 5.67
C THR A 189 -5.50 -14.23 4.55
N LEU A 190 -5.36 -14.73 3.32
CA LEU A 190 -6.06 -14.25 2.14
C LEU A 190 -7.40 -14.98 2.02
N HIS A 191 -8.39 -14.34 1.43
CA HIS A 191 -9.70 -14.93 1.22
C HIS A 191 -10.03 -14.96 -0.27
N ILE A 192 -10.52 -16.11 -0.77
CA ILE A 192 -11.01 -16.24 -2.14
C ILE A 192 -12.49 -16.66 -2.15
N PRO A 193 -13.28 -16.19 -3.13
CA PRO A 193 -12.92 -15.25 -4.19
C PRO A 193 -12.82 -13.78 -3.71
N VAL A 194 -12.02 -12.98 -4.40
CA VAL A 194 -11.87 -11.53 -4.16
C VAL A 194 -12.61 -10.75 -5.25
N SER A 195 -13.49 -9.84 -4.86
CA SER A 195 -14.10 -8.86 -5.77
C SER A 195 -14.73 -7.71 -4.96
N GLY A 196 -14.95 -6.57 -5.62
CA GLY A 196 -15.53 -5.37 -5.01
C GLY A 196 -17.06 -5.40 -4.88
N VAL A 197 -17.71 -6.51 -5.23
CA VAL A 197 -19.18 -6.63 -5.18
C VAL A 197 -19.65 -6.87 -3.75
N GLY A 198 -20.66 -6.08 -3.32
CA GLY A 198 -21.16 -6.10 -1.94
C GLY A 198 -21.65 -7.46 -1.43
N ILE A 199 -22.06 -8.37 -2.31
CA ILE A 199 -22.47 -9.73 -1.93
C ILE A 199 -21.35 -10.51 -1.23
N LEU A 200 -20.08 -10.24 -1.57
CA LEU A 200 -18.93 -10.93 -1.00
C LEU A 200 -18.68 -10.60 0.47
N TYR A 201 -19.32 -9.57 1.02
CA TYR A 201 -19.26 -9.30 2.47
C TYR A 201 -20.07 -10.31 3.29
N TYR A 202 -21.08 -10.94 2.69
CA TYR A 202 -22.01 -11.85 3.37
C TYR A 202 -21.82 -13.32 2.99
N THR A 203 -20.86 -13.64 2.12
CA THR A 203 -20.55 -15.01 1.69
C THR A 203 -19.37 -15.57 2.44
N ARG A 204 -19.41 -16.87 2.76
CA ARG A 204 -18.26 -17.61 3.29
C ARG A 204 -17.19 -17.77 2.20
N LYS A 205 -15.94 -17.46 2.56
CA LYS A 205 -14.79 -17.49 1.66
C LYS A 205 -13.87 -18.64 2.03
N LEU A 206 -13.09 -19.11 1.06
CA LEU A 206 -11.99 -20.04 1.33
C LEU A 206 -10.79 -19.25 1.82
N ASN A 207 -10.13 -19.78 2.84
CA ASN A 207 -8.88 -19.22 3.34
C ASN A 207 -7.70 -19.73 2.50
N VAL A 208 -6.81 -18.82 2.16
CA VAL A 208 -5.56 -19.06 1.46
C VAL A 208 -4.43 -18.45 2.27
N GLN A 209 -3.44 -19.25 2.59
CA GLN A 209 -2.21 -18.81 3.23
C GLN A 209 -1.15 -18.55 2.18
N ASN A 210 -0.29 -17.56 2.43
CA ASN A 210 0.89 -17.29 1.61
C ASN A 210 2.13 -17.15 2.49
N TYR A 211 3.09 -18.06 2.30
CA TYR A 211 4.39 -18.00 2.92
C TYR A 211 5.42 -17.46 1.93
N THR A 212 6.01 -16.32 2.27
CA THR A 212 6.95 -15.61 1.40
C THR A 212 8.37 -15.84 1.86
N ILE A 213 9.28 -16.09 0.92
CA ILE A 213 10.72 -16.25 1.18
C ILE A 213 11.44 -15.27 0.28
N HIS A 214 12.24 -14.38 0.86
CA HIS A 214 13.03 -13.40 0.15
C HIS A 214 14.52 -13.70 0.32
N THR A 215 15.25 -13.76 -0.79
CA THR A 215 16.69 -13.99 -0.83
C THR A 215 17.45 -12.67 -0.89
N TYR A 216 18.54 -12.56 -0.12
CA TYR A 216 19.36 -11.34 -0.15
C TYR A 216 20.51 -11.39 -1.15
N LYS A 217 20.80 -12.57 -1.72
CA LYS A 217 21.75 -12.69 -2.81
C LYS A 217 21.15 -12.05 -4.09
N PRO A 218 21.87 -11.17 -4.81
CA PRO A 218 21.44 -10.67 -6.11
C PRO A 218 21.13 -11.85 -7.05
N PRO A 219 20.02 -11.84 -7.80
CA PRO A 219 19.16 -10.70 -8.16
C PRO A 219 18.04 -10.34 -7.17
N HIS A 220 18.06 -10.85 -5.93
CA HIS A 220 17.01 -10.67 -4.92
C HIS A 220 15.68 -11.28 -5.36
N GLU A 221 15.62 -12.60 -5.35
CA GLU A 221 14.40 -13.32 -5.72
C GLU A 221 13.48 -13.51 -4.50
N ALA A 222 12.18 -13.44 -4.77
CA ALA A 222 11.13 -13.72 -3.81
C ALA A 222 10.29 -14.93 -4.27
N PHE A 223 10.06 -15.86 -3.36
CA PHE A 223 9.27 -17.06 -3.57
C PHE A 223 7.99 -17.00 -2.73
N CYS A 224 6.85 -17.29 -3.34
CA CYS A 224 5.56 -17.38 -2.67
C CYS A 224 5.10 -18.83 -2.67
N ILE A 225 4.83 -19.38 -1.49
CA ILE A 225 4.27 -20.71 -1.32
C ILE A 225 2.86 -20.53 -0.78
N THR A 226 1.88 -20.82 -1.63
CA THR A 226 0.46 -20.64 -1.31
C THR A 226 -0.23 -21.97 -1.13
N TRP A 227 -1.13 -22.05 -0.14
CA TRP A 227 -2.02 -23.18 0.04
C TRP A 227 -3.36 -22.72 0.59
N ASN A 228 -4.41 -23.51 0.34
CA ASN A 228 -5.74 -23.24 0.85
C ASN A 228 -6.06 -24.15 2.05
N GLU A 229 -7.14 -23.83 2.75
CA GLU A 229 -7.66 -24.63 3.87
C GLU A 229 -8.11 -26.05 3.50
N ILE A 230 -8.16 -26.38 2.21
CA ILE A 230 -8.59 -27.68 1.70
C ILE A 230 -7.40 -28.65 1.59
N ASN A 231 -6.22 -28.11 1.35
CA ASN A 231 -4.98 -28.86 1.12
C ASN A 231 -3.98 -28.65 2.26
N GLU A 232 -4.44 -28.40 3.50
CA GLU A 232 -3.64 -27.74 4.55
C GLU A 232 -2.22 -28.30 4.73
N CYS A 233 -1.32 -27.43 5.20
CA CYS A 233 -0.14 -27.85 5.94
C CYS A 233 -0.46 -27.78 7.44
N PRO A 234 -0.09 -28.76 8.28
CA PRO A 234 -0.43 -28.73 9.71
C PRO A 234 0.14 -27.46 10.33
N THR A 235 -0.74 -26.55 10.75
CA THR A 235 -0.57 -25.32 11.55
C THR A 235 0.60 -24.38 11.19
N LYS A 236 0.36 -23.05 11.28
CA LYS A 236 1.38 -22.01 10.99
C LYS A 236 2.72 -22.28 11.70
N SER A 237 2.66 -22.63 12.99
CA SER A 237 3.82 -22.94 13.84
C SER A 237 4.58 -24.19 13.35
N THR A 238 3.88 -25.27 13.02
CA THR A 238 4.49 -26.53 12.58
C THR A 238 5.14 -26.43 11.21
N PHE A 239 4.61 -25.62 10.29
CA PHE A 239 5.25 -25.39 8.99
C PHE A 239 6.56 -24.60 9.12
N ILE A 240 6.55 -23.51 9.88
CA ILE A 240 7.73 -22.66 10.09
C ILE A 240 8.84 -23.48 10.76
N THR A 241 8.52 -24.22 11.82
CA THR A 241 9.50 -25.04 12.56
C THR A 241 10.04 -26.20 11.71
N ARG A 242 9.18 -26.91 10.97
CA ARG A 242 9.62 -28.02 10.08
C ARG A 242 10.47 -27.53 8.92
N LYS A 243 10.19 -26.36 8.36
CA LYS A 243 10.94 -25.83 7.22
C LYS A 243 12.27 -25.23 7.64
N ARG A 244 12.32 -24.53 8.78
CA ARG A 244 13.58 -24.03 9.37
C ARG A 244 14.56 -25.18 9.61
N ARG A 245 14.09 -26.28 10.20
CA ARG A 245 14.90 -27.47 10.45
C ARG A 245 15.42 -28.12 9.15
N LYS A 246 14.56 -28.31 8.13
CA LYS A 246 14.98 -28.89 6.85
C LYS A 246 15.99 -28.02 6.07
N LEU A 247 15.86 -26.70 6.13
CA LEU A 247 16.81 -25.78 5.51
C LEU A 247 18.14 -25.73 6.27
N GLU A 248 18.14 -26.00 7.57
CA GLU A 248 19.34 -26.15 8.39
C GLU A 248 20.02 -27.53 8.18
N GLU A 249 19.25 -28.59 7.96
CA GLU A 249 19.73 -29.95 7.67
C GLU A 249 20.34 -30.13 6.26
N GLN A 250 19.95 -29.30 5.28
CA GLN A 250 20.51 -29.32 3.91
C GLN A 250 21.82 -28.53 3.76
N LYS A 251 22.41 -28.02 4.86
CA LYS A 251 23.58 -27.13 4.85
C LYS A 251 24.91 -27.80 4.50
N ASP A 252 24.99 -29.13 4.52
CA ASP A 252 26.26 -29.82 4.28
C ASP A 252 26.48 -30.09 2.78
N GLY A 253 27.09 -29.12 2.10
CA GLY A 253 27.81 -29.35 0.84
C GLY A 253 27.15 -28.91 -0.48
N GLN A 254 25.99 -28.25 -0.45
CA GLN A 254 25.33 -27.74 -1.68
C GLN A 254 25.63 -26.26 -1.93
N GLY A 255 25.98 -25.92 -3.18
CA GLY A 255 26.24 -24.54 -3.60
C GLY A 255 24.98 -23.67 -3.57
N THR A 256 25.12 -22.34 -3.49
CA THR A 256 23.95 -21.43 -3.40
C THR A 256 23.00 -21.54 -4.60
N GLU A 257 23.52 -21.81 -5.81
CA GLU A 257 22.71 -21.99 -7.01
C GLU A 257 21.79 -23.22 -6.92
N GLU A 258 22.27 -24.31 -6.31
CA GLU A 258 21.48 -25.53 -6.11
C GLU A 258 20.33 -25.27 -5.13
N LEU A 259 20.61 -24.57 -4.03
CA LEU A 259 19.59 -24.17 -3.06
C LEU A 259 18.52 -23.25 -3.69
N MET A 260 18.93 -22.32 -4.55
CA MET A 260 18.01 -21.46 -5.30
C MET A 260 17.13 -22.27 -6.26
N GLN A 261 17.69 -23.27 -6.94
CA GLN A 261 16.94 -24.15 -7.82
C GLN A 261 15.97 -25.06 -7.07
N VAL A 262 16.33 -25.51 -5.86
CA VAL A 262 15.43 -26.22 -4.94
C VAL A 262 14.26 -25.32 -4.55
N LEU A 263 14.51 -24.06 -4.20
CA LEU A 263 13.46 -23.10 -3.86
C LEU A 263 12.52 -22.80 -5.04
N LYS A 264 13.06 -22.62 -6.25
CA LYS A 264 12.29 -22.41 -7.49
C LYS A 264 11.33 -23.56 -7.79
N ASN A 265 11.81 -24.79 -7.62
CA ASN A 265 11.05 -25.99 -7.97
C ASN A 265 10.27 -26.59 -6.80
N TYR A 266 10.31 -25.95 -5.62
CA TYR A 266 9.67 -26.49 -4.43
C TYR A 266 8.15 -26.51 -4.60
N LYS A 267 7.60 -27.72 -4.71
CA LYS A 267 6.16 -27.96 -4.57
C LYS A 267 5.89 -28.48 -3.18
N MET A 268 4.98 -27.81 -2.48
CA MET A 268 4.58 -28.25 -1.16
C MET A 268 3.88 -29.61 -1.28
N PRO A 269 4.34 -30.64 -0.54
CA PRO A 269 3.65 -31.92 -0.54
C PRO A 269 2.26 -31.74 0.10
N PRO A 270 1.22 -32.44 -0.39
CA PRO A 270 -0.08 -32.42 0.26
C PRO A 270 0.06 -33.04 1.65
N ALA A 271 -0.51 -32.42 2.70
CA ALA A 271 -0.48 -33.05 4.02
C ALA A 271 -1.51 -34.18 4.16
N TYR A 272 -2.53 -34.20 3.29
CA TYR A 272 -3.57 -35.20 3.27
C TYR A 272 -3.58 -35.97 1.95
N SER A 273 -4.02 -37.22 2.00
CA SER A 273 -4.19 -38.07 0.83
C SER A 273 -5.31 -37.58 -0.11
N SER A 274 -6.25 -36.79 0.41
CA SER A 274 -7.38 -36.22 -0.33
C SER A 274 -7.74 -34.82 0.18
N PRO A 275 -8.34 -33.96 -0.66
CA PRO A 275 -8.83 -32.64 -0.26
C PRO A 275 -9.79 -32.71 0.92
N LEU A 276 -9.63 -31.83 1.92
CA LEU A 276 -10.54 -31.73 3.05
C LEU A 276 -11.92 -31.18 2.62
N PRO A 277 -13.02 -31.71 3.18
CA PRO A 277 -14.34 -31.19 2.89
C PRO A 277 -14.54 -29.78 3.43
N ILE A 278 -15.27 -28.95 2.69
CA ILE A 278 -15.75 -27.63 3.14
C ILE A 278 -17.17 -27.74 3.72
N SER A 279 -17.60 -26.74 4.47
CA SER A 279 -18.98 -26.71 4.99
C SER A 279 -20.01 -26.63 3.85
N GLU A 280 -21.19 -27.19 4.08
CA GLU A 280 -22.29 -27.12 3.10
C GLU A 280 -22.68 -25.66 2.79
N GLY A 281 -22.66 -24.79 3.79
CA GLY A 281 -23.00 -23.38 3.57
C GLY A 281 -21.94 -22.65 2.74
N LYS A 282 -20.65 -22.95 2.94
CA LYS A 282 -19.57 -22.41 2.09
C LYS A 282 -19.69 -22.91 0.65
N LYS A 283 -20.04 -24.19 0.46
CA LYS A 283 -20.32 -24.73 -0.87
C LYS A 283 -21.49 -24.03 -1.56
N LYS A 284 -22.58 -23.80 -0.82
CA LYS A 284 -23.76 -23.10 -1.34
C LYS A 284 -23.42 -21.68 -1.78
N ASP A 285 -22.65 -20.95 -0.97
CA ASP A 285 -22.22 -19.58 -1.30
C ASP A 285 -21.34 -19.56 -2.54
N VAL A 286 -20.36 -20.45 -2.65
CA VAL A 286 -19.48 -20.58 -3.81
C VAL A 286 -20.29 -20.89 -5.09
N ASN A 287 -21.24 -21.83 -5.02
CA ASN A 287 -22.09 -22.17 -6.16
C ASN A 287 -22.98 -21.00 -6.57
N ASN A 288 -23.52 -20.25 -5.61
CA ASN A 288 -24.28 -19.03 -5.87
C ASN A 288 -23.42 -17.95 -6.57
N LEU A 289 -22.15 -17.82 -6.17
CA LEU A 289 -21.21 -16.89 -6.80
C LEU A 289 -20.85 -17.32 -8.24
N CYS A 290 -20.74 -18.63 -8.49
CA CYS A 290 -20.57 -19.17 -9.85
C CYS A 290 -21.81 -18.88 -10.72
N ALA A 291 -23.01 -19.15 -10.20
CA ALA A 291 -24.27 -18.92 -10.91
C ALA A 291 -24.51 -17.43 -11.25
N LYS A 292 -24.04 -16.52 -10.39
CA LYS A 292 -24.10 -15.06 -10.62
C LYS A 292 -22.99 -14.53 -11.52
N GLY A 293 -22.08 -15.38 -12.00
CA GLY A 293 -20.96 -14.97 -12.87
C GLY A 293 -19.91 -14.09 -12.17
N ILE A 294 -19.88 -14.07 -10.83
CA ILE A 294 -18.90 -13.30 -10.06
C ILE A 294 -17.55 -14.03 -10.06
N ILE A 295 -17.59 -15.36 -10.01
CA ILE A 295 -16.42 -16.21 -10.23
C ILE A 295 -16.29 -16.44 -11.74
N PRO A 296 -15.10 -16.26 -12.34
CA PRO A 296 -14.85 -16.58 -13.75
C PRO A 296 -15.20 -18.04 -14.10
N GLN A 297 -15.77 -18.25 -15.29
CA GLN A 297 -16.29 -19.56 -15.72
C GLN A 297 -15.22 -20.66 -15.72
N GLU A 298 -13.98 -20.31 -16.05
CA GLU A 298 -12.81 -21.19 -16.02
C GLU A 298 -12.54 -21.82 -14.64
N LEU A 299 -12.99 -21.19 -13.55
CA LEU A 299 -12.80 -21.67 -12.19
C LEU A 299 -14.02 -22.45 -11.65
N HIS A 300 -15.14 -22.47 -12.36
CA HIS A 300 -16.39 -23.09 -11.88
C HIS A 300 -16.21 -24.57 -11.59
N LEU A 301 -15.56 -25.31 -12.48
CA LEU A 301 -15.32 -26.75 -12.32
C LEU A 301 -14.56 -27.05 -11.03
N TRP A 302 -13.52 -26.27 -10.73
CA TRP A 302 -12.71 -26.44 -9.54
C TRP A 302 -13.52 -26.20 -8.25
N TYR A 303 -14.26 -25.10 -8.19
CA TYR A 303 -15.11 -24.77 -7.04
C TYR A 303 -16.24 -25.80 -6.85
N GLN A 304 -16.81 -26.29 -7.94
CA GLN A 304 -17.85 -27.31 -7.93
C GLN A 304 -17.33 -28.70 -7.56
N SER A 305 -16.05 -29.03 -7.81
CA SER A 305 -15.46 -30.31 -7.43
C SER A 305 -15.06 -30.41 -5.95
N LEU A 306 -15.08 -29.31 -5.19
CA LEU A 306 -14.67 -29.33 -3.77
C LEU A 306 -15.57 -30.24 -2.90
N PRO A 307 -15.02 -31.15 -2.09
CA PRO A 307 -15.81 -32.04 -1.24
C PRO A 307 -16.54 -31.26 -0.14
N THR A 308 -17.64 -31.81 0.37
CA THR A 308 -18.46 -31.17 1.41
C THR A 308 -18.78 -32.11 2.56
N SER A 309 -18.86 -31.58 3.78
CA SER A 309 -19.31 -32.33 4.96
C SER A 309 -20.16 -31.44 5.88
N LYS A 310 -21.12 -32.07 6.57
CA LYS A 310 -21.98 -31.43 7.59
C LYS A 310 -21.25 -31.18 8.91
N ASP A 311 -20.20 -31.96 9.17
CA ASP A 311 -19.44 -31.91 10.42
C ASP A 311 -18.39 -30.78 10.42
N VAL A 312 -18.17 -30.13 9.26
CA VAL A 312 -17.21 -29.05 9.10
C VAL A 312 -17.86 -27.71 9.42
N VAL A 313 -17.41 -27.09 10.50
CA VAL A 313 -17.83 -25.76 10.93
C VAL A 313 -16.88 -24.71 10.35
N ASP A 314 -17.43 -23.67 9.71
CA ASP A 314 -16.64 -22.54 9.23
C ASP A 314 -16.11 -21.75 10.43
N ARG A 315 -14.79 -21.78 10.63
CA ARG A 315 -14.11 -20.97 11.64
C ARG A 315 -13.48 -19.75 10.99
N ILE A 316 -13.65 -18.59 11.62
CA ILE A 316 -12.79 -17.45 11.36
C ILE A 316 -11.45 -17.80 11.99
N LEU A 317 -10.38 -17.82 11.20
CA LEU A 317 -9.04 -18.00 11.76
C LEU A 317 -8.79 -16.86 12.74
N GLU A 318 -8.52 -17.21 14.00
CA GLU A 318 -8.18 -16.21 15.01
C GLU A 318 -6.97 -15.38 14.55
N PRO A 319 -6.92 -14.07 14.86
CA PRO A 319 -5.70 -13.31 14.69
C PRO A 319 -4.58 -14.01 15.44
N ASP A 320 -3.36 -14.00 14.89
CA ASP A 320 -2.20 -14.60 15.55
C ASP A 320 -2.06 -13.99 16.95
N VAL A 321 -2.37 -14.79 17.99
CA VAL A 321 -1.95 -14.48 19.35
C VAL A 321 -0.43 -14.60 19.30
N THR A 322 0.25 -13.45 19.27
CA THR A 322 1.69 -13.41 19.49
C THR A 322 1.94 -14.02 20.86
N GLU A 323 2.72 -15.10 20.88
CA GLU A 323 3.18 -15.87 22.05
C GLU A 323 2.89 -15.14 23.38
N GLU A 324 1.83 -15.60 24.06
CA GLU A 324 1.56 -15.25 25.44
C GLU A 324 2.81 -15.55 26.24
N GLY A 325 3.32 -14.53 26.94
CA GLY A 325 4.34 -14.74 27.95
C GLY A 325 3.80 -15.76 28.95
N GLU A 326 4.62 -16.74 29.29
CA GLU A 326 4.41 -17.67 30.38
C GLU A 326 3.95 -16.86 31.61
N GLU A 327 2.67 -16.95 31.96
CA GLU A 327 2.21 -16.59 33.29
C GLU A 327 2.85 -17.61 34.24
N GLU A 328 3.90 -17.19 34.94
CA GLU A 328 4.34 -17.87 36.15
C GLU A 328 3.13 -17.95 37.08
N VAL A 329 2.59 -19.16 37.22
CA VAL A 329 1.75 -19.55 38.34
C VAL A 329 2.64 -19.43 39.57
N VAL A 330 2.54 -18.31 40.28
CA VAL A 330 3.06 -18.19 41.63
C VAL A 330 2.05 -18.89 42.53
N ASP A 331 2.50 -19.98 43.15
CA ASP A 331 1.78 -20.81 44.13
C ASP A 331 1.04 -20.00 45.23
#